data_AF-G5IHD9-F1
#
_entry.id   AF-G5IHD9-F1
#
_cell.length_a   1.000
_cell.length_b   1.000
_cell.length_c   1.000
_cell.angle_alpha   90.00
_cell.angle_beta   90.00
_cell.angle_gamma   90.00
#
_symmetry.space_group_name_H-M   'P 1'
#
loop_
_entity.id
_entity.type
_entity.pdbx_description
1 polymer ?
#
loop_
_entity_poly.entity_id
_entity_poly.type
_entity_poly.pdbx_seq_one_letter_code
_entity_poly.pdbx_strand_id
1 'polypeptide(L)'
;MAKEATLQVRMDAELKEKVEALYRDMGTSFAEAVRIFAKQSIQENGMPFVVTANKKSTYGRLSKYADMKLAAKEEGAYERAMVGKHEKTD
;
A
#
# COMPACT_ATOMS: atom_id res chain seq x y z
N MET A 1 7.97 -7.35 34.37
CA MET A 1 8.50 -8.50 33.62
C MET A 1 8.65 -8.09 32.17
N ALA A 2 9.87 -7.81 31.69
CA ALA A 2 10.08 -7.61 30.26
C ALA A 2 9.96 -8.98 29.59
N LYS A 3 8.81 -9.24 28.96
CA LYS A 3 8.52 -10.49 28.28
C LYS A 3 9.20 -10.43 26.91
N GLU A 4 10.53 -10.48 26.89
CA GLU A 4 11.28 -10.59 25.65
C GLU A 4 10.95 -11.93 24.99
N ALA A 5 10.36 -11.86 23.80
CA ALA A 5 10.08 -13.02 22.97
C ALA A 5 11.06 -13.00 21.80
N THR A 6 11.78 -14.12 21.59
CA THR A 6 12.68 -14.29 20.46
C THR A 6 11.90 -14.83 19.26
N LEU A 7 12.09 -14.21 18.10
CA LEU A 7 11.50 -14.64 16.83
C LEU A 7 12.61 -15.22 15.93
N GLN A 8 12.52 -16.50 15.59
CA GLN A 8 13.42 -17.14 14.64
C GLN A 8 12.70 -17.31 13.29
N VAL A 9 13.27 -16.75 12.22
CA VAL A 9 12.71 -16.81 10.87
C VAL A 9 13.73 -17.45 9.95
N ARG A 10 13.30 -18.49 9.21
CA ARG A 10 14.11 -19.06 8.13
C ARG A 10 13.88 -18.25 6.86
N MET A 11 14.95 -17.81 6.23
CA MET A 11 14.92 -17.06 4.98
C MET A 11 16.16 -17.40 4.15
N ASP A 12 16.08 -17.12 2.86
CA ASP A 12 17.21 -17.25 1.95
C ASP A 12 18.35 -16.29 2.34
N ALA A 13 19.59 -16.74 2.17
CA ALA A 13 20.77 -15.98 2.57
C ALA A 13 20.93 -14.68 1.76
N GLU A 14 20.67 -14.72 0.44
CA GLU A 14 20.76 -13.52 -0.40
C GLU A 14 19.67 -12.52 -0.06
N LEU A 15 18.46 -13.00 0.24
CA LEU A 15 17.35 -12.13 0.65
C LEU A 15 17.67 -11.40 1.95
N LYS A 16 18.26 -12.10 2.92
CA LYS A 16 18.68 -11.51 4.19
C LYS A 16 19.69 -10.38 3.96
N GLU A 17 20.74 -10.63 3.19
CA GLU A 17 21.79 -9.63 2.93
C GLU A 17 21.24 -8.39 2.22
N LYS A 18 20.41 -8.59 1.18
CA LYS A 18 19.78 -7.48 0.44
C LYS A 18 18.93 -6.60 1.35
N VAL A 19 18.14 -7.23 2.22
CA VAL A 19 17.24 -6.51 3.13
C VAL A 19 18.00 -5.80 4.25
N GLU A 20 19.04 -6.42 4.81
CA GLU A 20 19.89 -5.77 5.82
C GLU A 20 20.64 -4.58 5.24
N ALA A 21 21.16 -4.67 4.01
CA ALA A 21 21.81 -3.56 3.32
C ALA A 21 20.82 -2.40 3.08
N LEU A 22 19.62 -2.70 2.59
CA LEU A 22 18.57 -1.71 2.35
C LEU A 22 18.20 -0.94 3.62
N TYR A 23 17.88 -1.65 4.70
CA TYR A 23 17.47 -0.98 5.94
C TYR A 23 18.61 -0.21 6.59
N ARG A 24 19.84 -0.70 6.48
CA ARG A 24 21.02 0.01 6.96
C ARG A 24 21.24 1.35 6.24
N ASP A 25 21.01 1.39 4.93
CA ASP A 25 21.06 2.61 4.13
C ASP A 25 19.94 3.60 4.53
N MET A 26 18.76 3.08 4.87
CA MET A 26 17.65 3.86 5.43
C MET A 26 17.84 4.28 6.90
N GLY A 27 18.96 3.92 7.54
CA GLY A 27 19.25 4.24 8.93
C GLY A 27 18.45 3.42 9.96
N THR A 28 17.93 2.25 9.58
CA THR A 28 17.13 1.37 10.45
C THR A 28 17.72 -0.04 10.50
N SER A 29 17.25 -0.87 11.44
CA SER A 29 17.62 -2.29 11.48
C SER A 29 16.48 -3.18 10.96
N PHE A 30 16.83 -4.33 10.38
CA PHE A 30 15.82 -5.30 9.95
C PHE A 30 14.93 -5.77 11.13
N ALA A 31 15.50 -5.94 12.32
CA ALA A 31 14.73 -6.30 13.51
C ALA A 31 13.71 -5.21 13.90
N GLU A 32 14.04 -3.94 13.70
CA GLU A 32 13.13 -2.83 13.92
C GLU A 32 12.00 -2.80 12.90
N ALA A 33 12.31 -3.03 11.61
CA ALA A 33 11.29 -3.16 10.58
C ALA A 33 10.28 -4.30 10.89
N VAL A 34 10.76 -5.44 11.39
CA VAL A 34 9.89 -6.56 11.82
C VAL A 34 9.00 -6.16 13.01
N ARG A 35 9.52 -5.36 13.96
CA ARG A 35 8.72 -4.85 15.09
C ARG A 35 7.63 -3.89 14.61
N ILE A 36 7.95 -3.01 13.66
CA ILE A 36 6.98 -2.08 13.06
C ILE A 36 5.90 -2.87 12.32
N PHE A 37 6.29 -3.86 11.52
CA PHE A 37 5.38 -4.77 10.83
C PHE A 37 4.36 -5.38 11.81
N ALA A 38 4.83 -5.96 12.91
CA ALA A 38 3.95 -6.58 13.90
C ALA A 38 2.97 -5.57 14.54
N LYS A 39 3.45 -4.37 14.88
CA LYS A 39 2.60 -3.31 15.44
C LYS A 39 1.52 -2.88 14.46
N GLN A 40 1.88 -2.66 13.20
CA GLN A 40 0.94 -2.25 12.17
C GLN A 40 -0.11 -3.33 11.90
N SER A 41 0.30 -4.61 11.88
CA SER A 41 -0.65 -5.73 11.71
C SER A 41 -1.70 -5.76 12.83
N ILE A 42 -1.30 -5.47 14.07
CA ILE A 42 -2.22 -5.39 15.21
C ILE A 42 -3.17 -4.20 15.07
N GLN A 43 -2.66 -3.03 14.65
CA GLN A 43 -3.48 -1.82 14.49
C GLN A 43 -4.52 -1.97 13.38
N GLU A 44 -4.16 -2.57 12.25
CA GLU A 44 -5.08 -2.77 11.12
C GLU A 44 -5.93 -4.03 11.26
N ASN A 45 -5.68 -4.88 12.26
CA ASN A 45 -6.26 -6.23 12.38
C ASN A 45 -6.10 -7.04 11.08
N GLY A 46 -4.93 -6.94 10.45
CA GLY A 46 -4.70 -7.47 9.11
C GLY A 46 -3.22 -7.48 8.74
N MET A 47 -2.93 -7.76 7.47
CA MET A 47 -1.57 -7.59 6.94
C MET A 47 -1.28 -6.10 6.78
N PRO A 48 -0.09 -5.62 7.18
CA PRO A 48 0.26 -4.19 7.17
C PRO A 48 0.63 -3.69 5.77
N PHE A 49 0.48 -4.56 4.76
CA PHE A 49 0.49 -4.24 3.35
C PHE A 49 -0.67 -4.96 2.67
N VAL A 50 -1.20 -4.36 1.61
CA VAL A 50 -2.28 -4.95 0.84
C VAL A 50 -1.72 -6.13 0.03
N VAL A 51 -1.99 -7.35 0.48
CA VAL A 51 -1.64 -8.57 -0.26
C VAL A 51 -2.55 -8.67 -1.48
N THR A 52 -2.05 -8.30 -2.66
CA THR A 52 -2.77 -8.47 -3.92
C THR A 52 -2.04 -9.48 -4.80
N ALA A 53 -2.72 -10.57 -5.16
CA ALA A 53 -2.22 -11.51 -6.18
C ALA A 53 -2.26 -10.90 -7.59
N ASN A 54 -2.98 -9.78 -7.75
CA ASN A 54 -3.10 -9.04 -8.99
C ASN A 54 -2.49 -7.65 -8.78
N LYS A 55 -1.34 -7.37 -9.42
CA LYS A 55 -0.66 -6.05 -9.40
C LYS A 55 -1.56 -4.89 -9.86
N LYS A 56 -2.74 -5.18 -10.41
CA LYS A 56 -3.77 -4.20 -10.69
C LYS A 56 -4.76 -4.16 -9.53
N SER A 57 -4.75 -3.05 -8.79
CA SER A 57 -5.95 -2.41 -8.25
C SER A 57 -6.16 -2.42 -6.73
N THR A 58 -5.75 -1.31 -6.11
CA THR A 58 -6.43 -0.70 -4.95
C THR A 58 -7.87 -0.27 -5.27
N TYR A 59 -8.27 -0.19 -6.56
CA TYR A 59 -9.63 0.13 -7.00
C TYR A 59 -10.63 -1.04 -6.90
N GLY A 60 -10.19 -2.27 -6.62
CA GLY A 60 -11.08 -3.44 -6.57
C GLY A 60 -12.21 -3.31 -5.55
N ARG A 61 -11.97 -2.59 -4.43
CA ARG A 61 -12.97 -2.34 -3.39
C ARG A 61 -14.10 -1.41 -3.85
N LEU A 62 -13.79 -0.45 -4.72
CA LEU A 62 -14.77 0.48 -5.29
C LEU A 62 -15.45 -0.08 -6.54
N SER A 63 -14.93 -1.18 -7.12
CA SER A 63 -15.54 -1.80 -8.31
C SER A 63 -16.98 -2.27 -8.08
N LYS A 64 -17.35 -2.61 -6.83
CA LYS A 64 -18.74 -2.94 -6.46
C LYS A 64 -19.72 -1.78 -6.66
N TYR A 65 -19.20 -0.55 -6.64
CA TYR A 65 -19.98 0.69 -6.81
C TYR A 65 -19.79 1.30 -8.20
N ALA A 66 -19.00 0.67 -9.08
CA ALA A 66 -18.77 1.18 -10.42
C ALA A 66 -19.86 0.68 -11.38
N ASP A 67 -20.68 1.60 -11.88
CA ASP A 67 -21.66 1.29 -12.93
C ASP A 67 -20.97 1.27 -14.29
N MET A 68 -20.77 0.07 -14.83
CA MET A 68 -20.05 -0.14 -16.10
C MET A 68 -20.71 0.54 -17.31
N LYS A 69 -22.00 0.89 -17.21
CA LYS A 69 -22.75 1.66 -18.22
C LYS A 69 -22.45 3.16 -18.19
N LEU A 70 -21.94 3.68 -17.07
CA LEU A 70 -21.62 5.10 -16.89
C LEU A 70 -20.14 5.41 -17.17
N ALA A 71 -19.27 4.39 -17.23
CA ALA A 71 -17.84 4.54 -17.48
C ALA A 71 -17.52 5.40 -18.72
N ALA A 72 -18.24 5.19 -19.83
CA ALA A 72 -18.07 5.98 -21.05
C ALA A 72 -18.50 7.45 -20.91
N LYS A 73 -19.40 7.76 -19.96
CA LYS A 73 -19.83 9.14 -19.64
C LYS A 73 -18.89 9.82 -18.66
N GLU A 74 -18.29 9.04 -17.76
CA GLU A 74 -17.32 9.51 -16.76
C GLU A 74 -15.96 9.80 -17.39
N GLU A 75 -15.62 9.14 -18.50
CA GLU A 75 -14.41 9.42 -19.27
C GLU A 75 -14.39 10.88 -19.72
N GLY A 76 -13.40 11.63 -19.23
CA GLY A 76 -13.22 13.06 -19.50
C GLY A 76 -14.29 13.98 -18.87
N ALA A 77 -15.16 13.48 -17.98
CA ALA A 77 -16.18 14.32 -17.34
C ALA A 77 -15.57 15.44 -16.48
N TYR A 78 -14.46 15.14 -15.81
CA TYR A 78 -13.70 16.10 -15.02
C TYR A 78 -13.10 17.22 -15.88
N GLU A 79 -12.49 16.86 -17.01
CA GLU A 79 -11.93 17.84 -17.95
C GLU A 79 -13.01 18.75 -18.53
N ARG A 80 -14.15 18.19 -18.98
CA ARG A 80 -15.29 18.99 -19.45
C ARG A 80 -15.82 19.95 -18.39
N ALA A 81 -15.91 19.51 -17.13
CA ALA A 81 -16.35 20.34 -16.02
C ALA A 81 -15.33 21.44 -15.66
N MET A 82 -14.03 21.17 -15.76
CA MET A 82 -12.96 22.15 -15.57
C MET A 82 -12.99 23.21 -16.68
N VAL A 83 -13.05 22.79 -17.95
CA VAL A 83 -13.11 23.70 -19.11
C VAL A 83 -14.34 24.62 -19.03
N GLY A 84 -15.53 24.09 -18.73
CA GLY A 84 -16.74 24.90 -18.62
C GLY A 84 -16.78 25.85 -17.42
N LYS A 85 -15.93 25.67 -16.40
CA LYS A 85 -15.78 26.64 -15.29
C LYS A 85 -14.86 27.80 -15.69
N HIS A 86 -13.82 27.51 -16.46
CA HIS A 86 -12.88 28.53 -16.94
C HIS A 86 -13.45 29.35 -18.10
N GLU A 87 -14.27 28.76 -18.96
CA GLU A 87 -14.92 29.45 -20.10
C GLU A 87 -16.02 30.46 -19.67
N LYS A 88 -16.53 30.37 -18.43
CA LYS A 88 -17.52 31.31 -17.88
C LYS A 88 -16.91 32.45 -17.07
N THR A 89 -15.58 32.51 -16.97
CA THR A 89 -14.86 33.50 -16.17
C THR A 89 -14.12 34.54 -17.03
N ASP A 90 -14.19 34.43 -18.36
CA ASP A 90 -13.80 35.48 -19.33
C ASP A 90 -15.03 36.22 -19.86
#